data_AF-A0A963DS78-F1
#
_entry.id   AF-A0A963DS78-F1
#
_cell.length_a   1.000
_cell.length_b   1.000
_cell.length_c   1.000
_cell.angle_alpha   90.00
_cell.angle_beta   90.00
_cell.angle_gamma   90.00
#
_symmetry.space_group_name_H-M   'P 1'
#
loop_
_entity.id
_entity.type
_entity.pdbx_description
1 polymer ?
#
loop_
_entity_poly.entity_id
_entity_poly.type
_entity_poly.pdbx_seq_one_letter_code
_entity_poly.pdbx_strand_id
1 'polypeptide(L)'
;MIRRDDISQSGAAVAAYPSGIDRPGVALESALRPPLSAQSEDFAQAQRIIALSRQEHAPMVTERFPTYASIIEYWEVGDLPWTLPAEAVACMTETVQDLVAALRS
;
A
#
# COMPACT_ATOMS: atom_id res chain seq x y z
N MET A 1 -25.94 15.51 13.28
CA MET A 1 -25.34 15.57 14.62
C MET A 1 -25.81 14.37 15.41
N ILE A 2 -25.01 13.29 15.43
CA ILE A 2 -25.25 12.10 16.25
C ILE A 2 -24.13 12.07 17.30
N ARG A 3 -24.52 11.86 18.57
CA ARG A 3 -23.67 12.02 19.76
C ARG A 3 -22.66 10.88 19.91
N ARG A 4 -21.58 11.20 20.64
CA ARG A 4 -20.32 10.47 20.78
C ARG A 4 -20.30 9.32 21.80
N ASP A 5 -21.45 8.95 22.34
CA ASP A 5 -21.49 8.07 23.52
C ASP A 5 -22.41 6.89 23.25
N ASP A 6 -21.96 5.93 22.45
CA ASP A 6 -22.37 4.54 22.64
C ASP A 6 -21.44 3.60 21.86
N ILE A 7 -21.09 2.50 22.51
CA ILE A 7 -20.26 1.37 22.05
C ILE A 7 -18.76 1.50 22.39
N SER A 8 -18.47 1.23 23.66
CA SER A 8 -17.22 0.60 24.08
C SER A 8 -17.33 -0.93 23.98
N GLN A 9 -16.29 -1.53 23.39
CA GLN A 9 -15.74 -2.88 23.63
C GLN A 9 -16.52 -4.12 23.15
N SER A 10 -16.07 -4.68 22.02
CA SER A 10 -15.87 -6.13 21.86
C SER A 10 -14.78 -6.37 20.80
N GLY A 11 -13.80 -7.20 21.13
CA GLY A 11 -12.74 -7.61 20.22
C GLY A 11 -13.24 -8.38 18.99
N ALA A 12 -12.37 -8.44 17.99
CA ALA A 12 -12.48 -9.19 16.74
C ALA A 12 -13.59 -8.74 15.77
N ALA A 13 -13.21 -7.85 14.85
CA ALA A 13 -13.73 -7.91 13.49
C ALA A 13 -12.56 -7.63 12.54
N VAL A 14 -12.00 -8.71 12.00
CA VAL A 14 -11.28 -8.69 10.72
C VAL A 14 -12.20 -7.97 9.76
N ALA A 15 -11.86 -6.75 9.37
CA ALA A 15 -12.64 -5.99 8.40
C ALA A 15 -12.67 -6.81 7.11
N ALA A 16 -13.84 -7.35 6.79
CA ALA A 16 -14.06 -8.07 5.56
C ALA A 16 -13.82 -7.10 4.39
N TYR A 17 -12.69 -7.27 3.70
CA TYR A 17 -12.48 -6.76 2.36
C TYR A 17 -12.53 -7.94 1.37
N PRO A 18 -13.68 -8.24 0.74
CA PRO A 18 -13.67 -9.18 -0.37
C PRO A 18 -14.44 -8.63 -1.57
N SER A 19 -13.70 -8.18 -2.59
CA SER A 19 -14.03 -8.36 -4.02
C SER A 19 -12.96 -7.65 -4.85
N GLY A 20 -11.82 -8.29 -5.03
CA GLY A 20 -10.69 -7.78 -5.81
C GLY A 20 -9.52 -8.77 -5.90
N ILE A 21 -9.40 -9.67 -4.92
CA ILE A 21 -8.35 -10.70 -4.82
C ILE A 21 -8.83 -12.09 -5.30
N ASP A 22 -10.07 -12.23 -5.79
CA ASP A 22 -10.62 -13.53 -6.23
C ASP A 22 -10.02 -14.05 -7.55
N ARG A 23 -8.98 -13.40 -8.11
CA ARG A 23 -8.21 -13.95 -9.24
C ARG A 23 -7.10 -14.87 -8.68
N PRO A 24 -7.02 -16.13 -9.17
CA PRO A 24 -6.02 -17.08 -8.68
C PRO A 24 -4.61 -16.58 -9.05
N GLY A 25 -3.83 -16.14 -8.07
CA GLY A 25 -2.46 -15.69 -8.32
C GLY A 25 -1.61 -15.38 -7.08
N VAL A 26 -2.23 -14.87 -6.00
CA VAL A 26 -1.51 -14.58 -4.74
C VAL A 26 -2.24 -15.28 -3.60
N ALA A 27 -1.70 -16.42 -3.15
CA ALA A 27 -2.16 -17.04 -1.93
C ALA A 27 -1.75 -16.14 -0.76
N LEU A 28 -2.72 -15.46 -0.15
CA LEU A 28 -2.49 -14.79 1.13
C LEU A 28 -2.29 -15.89 2.16
N GLU A 29 -1.05 -16.09 2.63
CA GLU A 29 -0.82 -16.99 3.76
C GLU A 29 -1.68 -16.53 4.95
N SER A 30 -2.16 -17.49 5.74
CA SER A 30 -3.14 -17.30 6.81
C SER A 30 -2.74 -16.31 7.92
N ALA A 31 -1.53 -15.74 7.88
CA ALA A 31 -1.06 -14.72 8.79
C ALA A 31 -0.89 -13.38 8.06
N LEU A 32 -2.01 -12.73 7.75
CA LEU A 32 -1.99 -11.30 7.41
C LEU A 32 -1.45 -10.53 8.62
N ARG A 33 -0.28 -9.92 8.48
CA ARG A 33 0.25 -8.99 9.47
C ARG A 33 -0.49 -7.65 9.36
N PRO A 34 -0.72 -6.92 10.47
CA PRO A 34 -1.23 -5.56 10.37
C PRO A 34 -0.20 -4.66 9.65
N PRO A 35 -0.65 -3.57 9.00
CA PRO A 35 0.26 -2.55 8.48
C PRO A 35 1.20 -2.06 9.58
N LEU A 36 2.49 -1.91 9.26
CA LEU A 36 3.48 -1.29 10.15
C LEU A 36 3.87 0.07 9.60
N SER A 37 4.21 1.00 10.51
CA SER A 37 4.79 2.28 10.12
C SER A 37 6.21 2.08 9.60
N ALA A 38 6.50 2.63 8.43
CA ALA A 38 7.85 2.66 7.88
C ALA A 38 8.82 3.36 8.84
N GLN A 39 10.03 2.81 8.98
CA GLN A 39 11.13 3.35 9.77
C GLN A 39 12.28 3.76 8.86
N SER A 40 13.17 4.64 9.32
CA SER A 40 14.31 5.10 8.51
C SER A 40 15.23 3.97 8.06
N GLU A 41 15.34 2.90 8.85
CA GLU A 41 16.11 1.69 8.54
C GLU A 41 15.56 0.94 7.32
N ASP A 42 14.24 0.95 7.11
CA ASP A 42 13.61 0.31 5.96
C ASP A 42 14.10 0.97 4.66
N PHE A 43 14.19 2.31 4.64
CA PHE A 43 14.69 3.06 3.48
C PHE A 43 16.20 2.87 3.29
N ALA A 44 16.97 2.81 4.38
CA ALA A 44 18.43 2.66 4.30
C ALA A 44 18.88 1.29 3.77
N GLN A 45 18.09 0.24 4.01
CA GLN A 45 18.43 -1.13 3.61
C GLN A 45 17.85 -1.50 2.23
N ALA A 46 16.83 -0.80 1.78
CA ALA A 46 16.16 -1.10 0.52
C ALA A 46 16.99 -0.66 -0.70
N GLN A 47 17.11 -1.56 -1.69
CA GLN A 47 17.74 -1.24 -2.98
C GLN A 47 16.83 -0.40 -3.88
N ARG A 48 15.51 -0.54 -3.70
CA ARG A 48 14.48 0.24 -4.39
C ARG A 48 13.36 0.53 -3.41
N ILE A 49 12.80 1.72 -3.49
CA ILE A 49 11.74 2.19 -2.60
C ILE A 49 10.60 2.68 -3.47
N ILE A 50 9.46 2.02 -3.35
CA ILE A 50 8.31 2.18 -4.23
C ILE A 50 7.11 2.59 -3.40
N ALA A 51 6.47 3.69 -3.78
CA ALA A 51 5.19 4.11 -3.24
C ALA A 51 4.12 4.07 -4.33
N LEU A 52 2.88 3.73 -3.98
CA LEU A 52 1.83 3.58 -4.99
C LEU A 52 1.42 4.93 -5.59
N SER A 53 1.22 5.96 -4.77
CA SER A 53 0.68 7.25 -5.23
C SER A 53 1.50 8.41 -4.73
N ARG A 54 1.97 9.25 -5.65
CA ARG A 54 2.70 10.47 -5.30
C ARG A 54 1.82 11.47 -4.58
N GLN A 55 0.58 11.62 -5.04
CA GLN A 55 -0.38 12.55 -4.45
C GLN A 55 -0.61 12.27 -2.97
N GLU A 56 -0.67 10.99 -2.59
CA GLU A 56 -0.99 10.57 -1.23
C GLU A 56 0.26 10.46 -0.34
N HIS A 57 1.37 9.91 -0.88
CA HIS A 57 2.55 9.56 -0.08
C HIS A 57 3.64 10.63 -0.06
N ALA A 58 3.80 11.42 -1.14
CA ALA A 58 4.91 12.37 -1.23
C ALA A 58 4.91 13.44 -0.13
N PRO A 59 3.75 13.97 0.34
CA PRO A 59 3.74 14.88 1.48
C PRO A 59 4.34 14.25 2.75
N MET A 60 3.94 13.01 3.06
CA MET A 60 4.42 12.29 4.25
C MET A 60 5.91 11.92 4.14
N VAL A 61 6.37 11.51 2.96
CA VAL A 61 7.79 11.21 2.72
C VAL A 61 8.63 12.49 2.86
N THR A 62 8.19 13.61 2.30
CA THR A 62 8.93 14.88 2.38
C THR A 62 9.02 15.37 3.83
N GLU A 63 7.95 15.23 4.61
CA GLU A 63 7.91 15.63 6.01
C GLU A 63 8.75 14.72 6.90
N ARG A 64 8.64 13.40 6.74
CA ARG A 64 9.17 12.42 7.71
C ARG A 64 10.48 11.76 7.28
N PHE A 65 10.72 11.68 5.98
CA PHE A 65 11.84 10.97 5.36
C PHE A 65 12.51 11.83 4.26
N PRO A 66 12.84 13.11 4.52
CA PRO A 66 13.23 14.06 3.49
C PRO A 66 14.46 13.62 2.67
N THR A 67 15.40 12.91 3.28
CA THR A 67 16.59 12.37 2.60
C THR A 67 16.26 11.41 1.46
N TYR A 68 15.11 10.74 1.54
CA TYR A 68 14.70 9.72 0.57
C TYR A 68 13.68 10.24 -0.45
N ALA A 69 13.18 11.47 -0.29
CA ALA A 69 12.09 12.01 -1.12
C ALA A 69 12.40 12.03 -2.63
N SER A 70 13.67 12.15 -3.01
CA SER A 70 14.13 12.17 -4.41
C SER A 70 14.34 10.79 -5.02
N ILE A 71 14.40 9.72 -4.22
CA ILE A 71 14.70 8.36 -4.69
C ILE A 71 13.49 7.42 -4.62
N ILE A 72 12.34 7.90 -4.12
CA ILE A 72 11.09 7.14 -4.18
C ILE A 72 10.61 7.05 -5.62
N GLU A 73 10.39 5.83 -6.09
CA GLU A 73 9.65 5.53 -7.30
C GLU A 73 8.15 5.57 -6.99
N TYR A 74 7.37 6.21 -7.86
CA TYR A 74 5.93 6.31 -7.71
C TYR A 74 5.25 5.63 -8.88
N TRP A 75 4.34 4.70 -8.59
CA TRP A 75 3.59 3.96 -9.62
C TRP A 75 2.30 4.67 -10.07
N GLU A 76 1.94 5.77 -9.40
CA GLU A 76 0.76 6.59 -9.65
C GLU A 76 -0.57 5.81 -9.61
N VAL A 77 -0.65 4.83 -8.70
CA VAL A 77 -1.88 4.09 -8.35
C VAL A 77 -2.46 4.66 -7.06
N GLY A 78 -3.63 5.29 -7.13
CA GLY A 78 -4.28 5.92 -5.98
C GLY A 78 -5.18 4.99 -5.18
N ASP A 79 -5.59 5.42 -3.98
CA ASP A 79 -6.65 4.77 -3.22
C ASP A 79 -8.06 5.23 -3.67
N LEU A 80 -9.09 4.65 -3.07
CA LEU A 80 -10.48 5.11 -3.26
C LEU A 80 -10.71 6.51 -2.65
N PRO A 81 -11.52 7.38 -3.29
CA PRO A 81 -12.21 7.24 -4.59
C PRO A 81 -11.40 7.46 -5.89
N TRP A 82 -10.09 7.72 -5.85
CA TRP A 82 -9.32 8.13 -7.03
C TRP A 82 -9.13 7.01 -8.04
N THR A 83 -8.89 5.78 -7.56
CA THR A 83 -8.73 4.60 -8.42
C THR A 83 -9.66 3.49 -7.95
N LEU A 84 -10.40 2.89 -8.89
CA LEU A 84 -11.27 1.77 -8.53
C LEU A 84 -10.44 0.53 -8.20
N PRO A 85 -10.88 -0.36 -7.29
CA PRO A 85 -10.07 -1.51 -6.87
C PRO A 85 -9.64 -2.41 -8.04
N ALA A 86 -10.52 -2.63 -9.02
CA ALA A 86 -10.19 -3.45 -10.19
C ALA A 86 -9.10 -2.81 -11.07
N GLU A 87 -9.13 -1.48 -11.22
CA GLU A 87 -8.13 -0.72 -11.97
C GLU A 87 -6.79 -0.69 -11.23
N ALA A 88 -6.83 -0.46 -9.92
CA ALA A 88 -5.64 -0.48 -9.08
C ALA A 88 -4.95 -1.85 -9.10
N VAL A 89 -5.69 -2.95 -8.96
CA VAL A 89 -5.15 -4.32 -9.02
C VAL A 89 -4.57 -4.61 -10.40
N ALA A 90 -5.24 -4.21 -11.49
CA ALA A 90 -4.72 -4.39 -12.84
C ALA A 90 -3.40 -3.65 -13.04
N CYS A 91 -3.36 -2.36 -12.69
CA CYS A 91 -2.15 -1.54 -12.81
C CYS A 91 -0.99 -2.09 -11.97
N MET A 92 -1.23 -2.38 -10.68
CA MET A 92 -0.20 -2.97 -9.82
C MET A 92 0.30 -4.32 -10.36
N THR A 93 -0.57 -5.13 -10.97
CA THR A 93 -0.16 -6.41 -11.57
C THR A 93 0.82 -6.20 -12.72
N GLU A 94 0.51 -5.27 -13.63
CA GLU A 94 1.38 -4.92 -14.76
C GLU A 94 2.71 -4.34 -14.27
N THR A 95 2.69 -3.39 -13.34
CA THR A 95 3.92 -2.76 -12.84
C THR A 95 4.81 -3.74 -12.08
N VAL A 96 4.24 -4.68 -11.32
CA VAL A 96 5.01 -5.76 -10.69
C VAL A 96 5.65 -6.68 -11.74
N GLN A 97 4.95 -7.01 -12.83
CA GLN A 97 5.52 -7.83 -13.90
C GLN A 97 6.70 -7.12 -14.58
N ASP A 98 6.57 -5.83 -14.87
CA ASP A 98 7.63 -5.00 -15.44
C ASP A 98 8.84 -4.91 -14.50
N LEU A 99 8.59 -4.69 -13.19
CA LEU A 99 9.64 -4.67 -12.18
C LEU A 99 10.39 -6.01 -12.14
N VAL A 100 9.68 -7.13 -12.13
CA VAL A 100 10.30 -8.47 -12.11
C VAL A 100 11.12 -8.72 -13.38
N ALA A 101 10.64 -8.28 -14.55
CA ALA A 101 11.39 -8.38 -15.79
C ALA A 101 12.69 -7.56 -15.72
N ALA A 102 12.61 -6.31 -15.25
CA ALA A 102 13.76 -5.41 -15.11
C ALA A 102 14.79 -5.89 -14.08
N LEU A 103 14.39 -6.64 -13.05
CA LEU A 103 15.30 -7.22 -12.06
C LEU A 103 16.01 -8.50 -12.54
N ARG A 104 15.55 -9.11 -13.64
CA ARG A 104 16.12 -10.34 -14.20
C ARG A 104 17.13 -10.10 -15.33
N SER A 105 17.18 -8.88 -15.87
CA SER A 105 18.16 -8.45 -16.88
C SER A 105 19.47 -8.01 -16.24
#